data_AF-A0A8H4RUG8-F1
#
_entry.id   AF-A0A8H4RUG8-F1
#
_cell.length_a   1.000
_cell.length_b   1.000
_cell.length_c   1.000
_cell.angle_alpha   90.00
_cell.angle_beta   90.00
_cell.angle_gamma   90.00
#
_symmetry.space_group_name_H-M   'P 1'
#
loop_
_entity.id
_entity.type
_entity.pdbx_description
1 polymer ?
#
loop_
_entity_poly.entity_id
_entity_poly.type
_entity_poly.pdbx_seq_one_letter_code
_entity_poly.pdbx_strand_id
1 'polypeptide(L)'
;MLTRPLLSSALRQAARPVPRVASKFSFPRISPISIRFLSAETRQAIDKAVTSAPVVLFMKGTPETPQCGFSRASIQILGLQGVDPSKFKAFNVLEDEALRQGIKEYSEWPTIPQLYIDKEFVGGCDILVAMHQNGELAKMLEEKKVLVPAEAEIPAGDTNGVECVVLNDKLIVDSNTFLKTKDDIARLNDESTTLDTVACCTWLLIQTG
;
A
#
# COMPACT_ATOMS: atom_id res chain seq x y z
N MET A 1 10.37 85.14 19.62
CA MET A 1 10.73 85.76 18.33
C MET A 1 11.00 84.61 17.36
N LEU A 2 9.97 84.16 16.65
CA LEU A 2 9.54 84.55 15.30
C LEU A 2 10.05 83.54 14.25
N THR A 3 9.11 82.68 13.85
CA THR A 3 8.74 82.30 12.46
C THR A 3 9.78 81.70 11.49
N ARG A 4 9.34 80.56 10.92
CA ARG A 4 9.87 79.74 9.80
C ARG A 4 10.35 80.53 8.57
N PRO A 5 11.12 79.89 7.67
CA PRO A 5 10.45 79.47 6.43
C PRO A 5 10.85 78.10 5.87
N LEU A 6 9.93 77.63 5.01
CA LEU A 6 9.97 76.49 4.11
C LEU A 6 11.03 76.68 3.02
N LEU A 7 11.69 75.62 2.58
CA LEU A 7 12.05 75.50 1.17
C LEU A 7 11.98 74.06 0.68
N SER A 8 11.20 73.90 -0.38
CA SER A 8 10.94 72.72 -1.18
C SER A 8 12.22 72.24 -1.87
N SER A 9 12.39 70.92 -1.99
CA SER A 9 13.28 70.33 -2.99
C SER A 9 12.62 69.07 -3.55
N ALA A 10 11.82 69.32 -4.58
CA ALA A 10 11.44 68.33 -5.56
C ALA A 10 12.69 67.86 -6.32
N LEU A 11 13.07 66.59 -6.16
CA LEU A 11 14.00 65.91 -7.07
C LEU A 11 13.49 64.50 -7.36
N ARG A 12 12.71 64.45 -8.44
CA ARG A 12 12.62 63.38 -9.46
C ARG A 12 13.22 62.03 -9.04
N GLN A 13 12.37 61.13 -8.54
CA GLN A 13 12.69 59.71 -8.61
C GLN A 13 12.59 59.27 -10.07
N ALA A 14 13.77 59.05 -10.66
CA ALA A 14 13.93 58.45 -11.97
C ALA A 14 13.22 57.08 -11.99
N ALA A 15 12.23 56.96 -12.86
CA ALA A 15 11.68 55.68 -13.26
C ALA A 15 12.81 54.81 -13.82
N ARG A 16 13.22 53.78 -13.07
CA ARG A 16 14.07 52.72 -13.60
C ARG A 16 13.21 51.87 -14.52
N PRO A 17 13.63 51.59 -15.76
CA PRO A 17 12.91 50.67 -16.62
C PRO A 17 12.97 49.27 -16.02
N VAL A 18 11.81 48.65 -15.81
CA VAL A 18 11.71 47.25 -15.40
C VAL A 18 12.24 46.39 -16.56
N PRO A 19 13.20 45.49 -16.35
CA PRO A 19 13.59 44.55 -17.39
C PRO A 19 12.41 43.61 -17.62
N ARG A 20 11.76 43.73 -18.77
CA ARG A 20 10.75 42.79 -19.24
C ARG A 20 11.48 41.48 -19.55
N VAL A 21 11.54 40.58 -18.57
CA VAL A 21 12.00 39.19 -18.76
C VAL A 21 11.02 38.56 -19.75
N ALA A 22 11.42 38.57 -21.03
CA ALA A 22 10.77 37.76 -22.04
C ALA A 22 11.01 36.31 -21.65
N SER A 23 10.02 35.70 -21.01
CA SER A 23 9.96 34.27 -20.78
C SER A 23 9.95 33.58 -22.13
N LYS A 24 11.15 33.26 -22.62
CA LYS A 24 11.37 32.21 -23.63
C LYS A 24 11.09 30.85 -23.00
N PHE A 25 9.95 30.71 -22.32
CA PHE A 25 9.33 29.42 -22.09
C PHE A 25 8.82 28.99 -23.45
N SER A 26 9.74 28.46 -24.26
CA SER A 26 9.39 27.52 -25.28
C SER A 26 8.82 26.34 -24.53
N PHE A 27 7.51 26.35 -24.31
CA PHE A 27 6.80 25.15 -23.92
C PHE A 27 7.20 24.07 -24.93
N PRO A 28 7.68 22.90 -24.48
CA PRO A 28 7.84 21.79 -25.40
C PRO A 28 6.47 21.60 -26.06
N ARG A 29 6.44 21.58 -27.39
CA ARG A 29 5.23 21.18 -28.10
C ARG A 29 4.87 19.81 -27.53
N ILE A 30 3.76 19.75 -26.79
CA ILE A 30 3.16 18.49 -26.38
C ILE A 30 2.84 17.78 -27.70
N SER A 31 3.64 16.78 -28.04
CA SER A 31 3.37 15.90 -29.17
C SER A 31 1.96 15.34 -28.98
N PRO A 32 1.11 15.37 -30.02
CA PRO A 32 -0.20 14.77 -29.91
C PRO A 32 0.00 13.26 -29.71
N ILE A 33 -0.46 12.77 -28.55
CA ILE A 33 -1.12 11.49 -28.40
C ILE A 33 -0.38 10.37 -29.14
N SER A 34 0.59 9.73 -28.48
CA SER A 34 0.80 8.30 -28.75
C SER A 34 -0.54 7.64 -28.44
N ILE A 35 -1.33 7.39 -29.48
CA ILE A 35 -2.48 6.51 -29.40
C ILE A 35 -1.88 5.16 -29.04
N ARG A 36 -1.94 4.88 -27.76
CA ARG A 36 -1.61 3.63 -27.11
C ARG A 36 -2.64 2.61 -27.57
N PHE A 37 -2.39 2.00 -28.72
CA PHE A 37 -3.27 1.02 -29.30
C PHE A 37 -2.99 -0.32 -28.64
N LEU A 38 -3.79 -0.64 -27.63
CA LEU A 38 -3.79 -1.96 -27.02
C LEU A 38 -4.18 -2.98 -28.10
N SER A 39 -3.29 -3.94 -28.36
CA SER A 39 -3.60 -5.01 -29.32
C SER A 39 -4.80 -5.82 -28.84
N ALA A 40 -5.65 -6.26 -29.77
CA ALA A 40 -6.85 -7.04 -29.43
C ALA A 40 -6.51 -8.35 -28.70
N GLU A 41 -5.37 -8.96 -29.04
CA GLU A 41 -4.88 -10.18 -28.40
C GLU A 41 -4.46 -9.94 -26.95
N THR A 42 -3.69 -8.87 -26.69
CA THR A 42 -3.25 -8.49 -25.34
C THR A 42 -4.45 -8.13 -24.47
N ARG A 43 -5.44 -7.41 -25.02
CA ARG A 43 -6.68 -7.09 -24.30
C ARG A 43 -7.42 -8.36 -23.88
N GLN A 44 -7.58 -9.32 -24.79
CA GLN A 44 -8.25 -10.58 -24.48
C GLN A 44 -7.46 -11.40 -23.44
N ALA A 45 -6.13 -11.35 -23.46
CA ALA A 45 -5.30 -11.98 -22.44
C ALA A 45 -5.52 -11.34 -21.05
N ILE A 46 -5.58 -10.02 -20.98
CA ILE A 46 -5.89 -9.28 -19.74
C ILE A 46 -7.30 -9.61 -19.25
N ASP A 47 -8.30 -9.62 -20.14
CA ASP A 47 -9.70 -9.96 -19.80
C ASP A 47 -9.81 -11.36 -19.19
N LYS A 48 -9.05 -12.32 -19.73
CA LYS A 48 -8.94 -13.68 -19.18
C LYS A 48 -8.26 -13.69 -17.81
N ALA A 49 -7.18 -12.91 -17.65
CA ALA A 49 -6.45 -12.79 -16.40
C ALA A 49 -7.34 -12.20 -15.28
N VAL A 50 -8.05 -11.09 -15.53
CA VAL A 50 -8.95 -10.47 -14.54
C VAL A 50 -10.19 -11.32 -14.24
N THR A 51 -10.58 -12.22 -15.14
CA THR A 51 -11.70 -13.15 -14.93
C THR A 51 -11.28 -14.44 -14.22
N SER A 52 -9.98 -14.71 -14.13
CA SER A 52 -9.46 -15.98 -13.58
C SER A 52 -9.72 -16.16 -12.08
N ALA A 53 -9.80 -15.07 -11.34
CA ALA A 53 -10.04 -15.05 -9.89
C ALA A 53 -10.82 -13.79 -9.52
N PRO A 54 -11.56 -13.78 -8.40
CA PRO A 54 -12.26 -12.58 -7.94
C PRO A 54 -11.29 -11.49 -7.50
N VAL A 55 -10.15 -11.80 -6.87
CA VAL A 55 -9.11 -10.81 -6.56
C VAL A 55 -7.88 -11.07 -7.40
N VAL A 56 -7.54 -10.09 -8.24
CA VAL A 56 -6.41 -10.18 -9.17
C VAL A 56 -5.47 -9.00 -8.96
N LEU A 57 -4.19 -9.29 -8.74
CA LEU A 57 -3.15 -8.29 -8.58
C LEU A 57 -2.11 -8.39 -9.70
N PHE A 58 -1.97 -7.34 -10.49
CA PHE A 58 -0.83 -7.19 -11.40
C PHE A 58 0.32 -6.55 -10.65
N MET A 59 1.45 -7.25 -10.52
CA MET A 59 2.59 -6.81 -9.71
C MET A 59 3.93 -7.08 -10.40
N LYS A 60 5.00 -6.49 -9.86
CA LYS A 60 6.37 -6.72 -10.31
C LYS A 60 6.98 -7.85 -9.47
N GLY A 61 7.23 -9.00 -10.10
CA GLY A 61 7.62 -10.23 -9.41
C GLY A 61 6.40 -11.07 -9.02
N THR A 62 6.59 -11.94 -8.05
CA THR A 62 5.55 -12.85 -7.53
C THR A 62 5.23 -12.53 -6.07
N PRO A 63 4.13 -13.04 -5.49
CA PRO A 63 3.84 -12.86 -4.07
C PRO A 63 4.96 -13.38 -3.15
N GLU A 64 5.64 -14.46 -3.55
CA GLU A 64 6.78 -15.05 -2.84
C GLU A 64 8.05 -14.20 -2.97
N THR A 65 8.28 -13.65 -4.16
CA THR A 65 9.47 -12.84 -4.48
C THR A 65 9.09 -11.51 -5.12
N PRO A 66 8.60 -10.53 -4.33
CA PRO A 66 8.24 -9.22 -4.85
C PRO A 66 9.50 -8.42 -5.23
N GLN A 67 9.57 -7.95 -6.47
CA GLN A 67 10.75 -7.23 -7.01
C GLN A 67 10.63 -5.70 -6.89
N CYS A 68 9.60 -5.21 -6.17
CA CYS A 68 9.35 -3.78 -5.98
C CYS A 68 8.71 -3.52 -4.61
N GLY A 69 9.15 -2.47 -3.92
CA GLY A 69 8.62 -2.09 -2.60
C GLY A 69 7.10 -1.86 -2.59
N PHE A 70 6.55 -1.23 -3.63
CA PHE A 70 5.10 -1.03 -3.78
C PHE A 70 4.34 -2.33 -3.99
N SER A 71 4.92 -3.27 -4.75
CA SER A 71 4.36 -4.61 -4.95
C SER A 71 4.33 -5.40 -3.63
N ARG A 72 5.42 -5.32 -2.84
CA ARG A 72 5.47 -5.91 -1.50
C ARG A 72 4.42 -5.30 -0.56
N ALA A 73 4.30 -3.97 -0.53
CA ALA A 73 3.32 -3.28 0.31
C ALA A 73 1.88 -3.69 -0.04
N SER A 74 1.55 -3.82 -1.34
CA SER A 74 0.21 -4.24 -1.78
C SER A 74 -0.13 -5.66 -1.33
N ILE A 75 0.81 -6.61 -1.43
CA ILE A 75 0.62 -7.98 -0.92
C ILE A 75 0.43 -7.98 0.59
N GLN A 76 1.24 -7.20 1.32
CA GLN A 76 1.14 -7.12 2.77
C GLN A 76 -0.22 -6.59 3.22
N ILE A 77 -0.74 -5.54 2.57
CA ILE A 77 -2.07 -4.99 2.87
C ILE A 77 -3.16 -6.04 2.62
N LEU A 78 -3.12 -6.73 1.48
CA LEU A 78 -4.10 -7.79 1.17
C LEU A 78 -4.03 -8.95 2.17
N GLY A 79 -2.83 -9.31 2.62
CA GLY A 79 -2.62 -10.30 3.68
C GLY A 79 -3.23 -9.84 5.02
N LEU A 80 -3.01 -8.58 5.41
CA LEU A 80 -3.61 -7.99 6.61
C LEU A 80 -5.14 -7.90 6.54
N GLN A 81 -5.72 -7.80 5.34
CA GLN A 81 -7.17 -7.87 5.14
C GLN A 81 -7.73 -9.28 5.25
N GLY A 82 -6.89 -10.33 5.25
CA GLY A 82 -7.37 -11.71 5.30
C GLY A 82 -8.03 -12.18 4.01
N VAL A 83 -7.48 -11.76 2.85
CA VAL A 83 -7.97 -12.23 1.54
C VAL A 83 -7.67 -13.73 1.38
N ASP A 84 -8.68 -14.50 0.95
CA ASP A 84 -8.56 -15.92 0.67
C ASP A 84 -7.46 -16.23 -0.35
N PRO A 85 -6.44 -17.06 -0.01
CA PRO A 85 -5.41 -17.48 -0.97
C PRO A 85 -5.98 -18.20 -2.20
N SER A 86 -7.06 -18.96 -2.02
CA SER A 86 -7.75 -19.69 -3.11
C SER A 86 -8.47 -18.78 -4.11
N LYS A 87 -8.81 -17.56 -3.68
CA LYS A 87 -9.53 -16.55 -4.48
C LYS A 87 -8.64 -15.41 -4.95
N PHE A 88 -7.36 -15.45 -4.57
CA PHE A 88 -6.35 -14.48 -4.92
C PHE A 88 -5.45 -15.01 -6.04
N LYS A 89 -5.22 -14.19 -7.06
CA LYS A 89 -4.25 -14.48 -8.12
C LYS A 89 -3.35 -13.28 -8.35
N ALA A 90 -2.05 -13.50 -8.39
CA ALA A 90 -1.08 -12.49 -8.79
C ALA A 90 -0.50 -12.82 -10.17
N PHE A 91 -0.31 -11.78 -10.98
CA PHE A 91 0.34 -11.88 -12.30
C PHE A 91 1.60 -11.03 -12.31
N ASN A 92 2.72 -11.66 -12.72
CA ASN A 92 4.01 -10.99 -12.85
C ASN A 92 4.09 -10.28 -14.20
N VAL A 93 4.10 -8.94 -14.17
CA VAL A 93 4.21 -8.14 -15.40
C VAL A 93 5.63 -8.06 -15.96
N LEU A 94 6.64 -8.58 -15.26
CA LEU A 94 8.04 -8.53 -15.72
C LEU A 94 8.37 -9.62 -16.74
N GLU A 95 7.58 -10.69 -16.78
CA GLU A 95 7.76 -11.80 -17.71
C GLU A 95 7.23 -11.48 -19.12
N ASP A 96 6.26 -10.58 -19.22
CA ASP A 96 5.63 -10.20 -20.49
C ASP A 96 5.52 -8.67 -20.62
N GLU A 97 6.31 -8.10 -21.53
CA GLU A 97 6.31 -6.65 -21.80
C GLU A 97 5.00 -6.20 -22.47
N ALA A 98 4.32 -7.07 -23.25
CA ALA A 98 3.02 -6.76 -23.82
C ALA A 98 1.96 -6.65 -22.72
N LEU A 99 1.99 -7.55 -21.73
CA LEU A 99 1.13 -7.45 -20.54
C LEU A 99 1.43 -6.18 -19.74
N ARG A 100 2.71 -5.85 -19.56
CA ARG A 100 3.16 -4.67 -18.80
C ARG A 100 2.70 -3.35 -19.40
N GLN A 101 2.78 -3.20 -20.71
CA GLN A 101 2.28 -2.00 -21.38
C GLN A 101 0.77 -2.06 -21.49
N GLY A 102 0.22 -3.23 -21.82
CA GLY A 102 -1.19 -3.40 -22.05
C GLY A 102 -2.05 -3.13 -20.82
N ILE A 103 -1.60 -3.53 -19.63
CA ILE A 103 -2.35 -3.25 -18.39
C ILE A 103 -2.41 -1.74 -18.08
N LYS A 104 -1.37 -0.96 -18.39
CA LYS A 104 -1.40 0.48 -18.18
C LYS A 104 -2.40 1.18 -19.10
N GLU A 105 -2.60 0.62 -20.30
CA GLU A 105 -3.56 1.12 -21.28
C GLU A 105 -4.97 0.66 -20.94
N TYR A 106 -5.13 -0.58 -20.53
CA TYR A 106 -6.42 -1.19 -20.18
C TYR A 106 -7.08 -0.49 -18.97
N SER A 107 -6.31 -0.18 -17.92
CA SER A 107 -6.80 0.49 -16.71
C SER A 107 -6.73 2.01 -16.77
N GLU A 108 -6.18 2.55 -17.87
CA GLU A 108 -5.80 3.97 -17.98
C GLU A 108 -4.92 4.47 -16.82
N TRP A 109 -4.13 3.58 -16.21
CA TRP A 109 -3.37 3.83 -14.99
C TRP A 109 -1.86 3.64 -15.21
N PRO A 110 -1.02 4.66 -14.90
CA PRO A 110 0.40 4.63 -15.26
C PRO A 110 1.27 3.75 -14.34
N THR A 111 0.82 3.45 -13.12
CA THR A 111 1.65 2.77 -12.10
C THR A 111 1.29 1.29 -11.93
N ILE A 112 2.24 0.52 -11.43
CA ILE A 112 2.13 -0.90 -11.08
C ILE A 112 2.73 -1.02 -9.67
N PRO A 113 2.10 -1.71 -8.72
CA PRO A 113 1.02 -2.70 -8.87
C PRO A 113 -0.39 -2.12 -9.10
N GLN A 114 -1.30 -2.95 -9.63
CA GLN A 114 -2.71 -2.63 -9.88
C GLN A 114 -3.62 -3.75 -9.38
N LEU A 115 -4.65 -3.42 -8.57
CA LEU A 115 -5.61 -4.36 -8.01
C LEU A 115 -6.94 -4.33 -8.75
N TYR A 116 -7.45 -5.52 -9.02
CA TYR A 116 -8.78 -5.79 -9.51
C TYR A 116 -9.57 -6.62 -8.51
N ILE A 117 -10.84 -6.27 -8.31
CA ILE A 117 -11.78 -7.08 -7.53
C ILE A 117 -13.07 -7.26 -8.33
N ASP A 118 -13.44 -8.50 -8.63
CA ASP A 118 -14.56 -8.87 -9.50
C ASP A 118 -14.53 -8.15 -10.85
N LYS A 119 -13.35 -8.15 -11.49
CA LYS A 119 -13.08 -7.51 -12.81
C LYS A 119 -13.12 -5.98 -12.79
N GLU A 120 -13.40 -5.37 -11.65
CA GLU A 120 -13.41 -3.93 -11.48
C GLU A 120 -12.03 -3.44 -11.03
N PHE A 121 -11.53 -2.38 -11.66
CA PHE A 121 -10.28 -1.75 -11.28
C PHE A 121 -10.48 -0.94 -10.00
N VAL A 122 -9.76 -1.29 -8.93
CA VAL A 122 -9.83 -0.59 -7.64
C VAL A 122 -8.79 0.52 -7.57
N GLY A 123 -7.56 0.23 -7.97
CA GLY A 123 -6.48 1.22 -7.88
C GLY A 123 -5.07 0.62 -7.85
N GLY A 124 -4.09 1.51 -7.71
CA GLY A 124 -2.69 1.14 -7.45
C GLY A 124 -2.35 1.09 -5.96
N CYS A 125 -1.06 0.92 -5.65
CA CYS A 125 -0.57 0.81 -4.26
C CYS A 125 -0.99 1.99 -3.37
N ASP A 126 -0.91 3.22 -3.87
CA ASP A 126 -1.18 4.42 -3.05
C ASP A 126 -2.65 4.49 -2.62
N ILE A 127 -3.55 4.11 -3.53
CA ILE A 127 -5.00 4.03 -3.27
C ILE A 127 -5.28 2.90 -2.28
N LEU A 128 -4.62 1.74 -2.42
CA LEU A 128 -4.79 0.63 -1.48
C LEU A 128 -4.41 0.99 -0.06
N VAL A 129 -3.30 1.71 0.13
CA VAL A 129 -2.87 2.20 1.44
C VAL A 129 -3.94 3.13 2.03
N ALA A 130 -4.45 4.08 1.24
CA ALA A 130 -5.48 5.01 1.69
C ALA A 130 -6.79 4.30 2.04
N MET A 131 -7.27 3.39 1.18
CA MET A 131 -8.50 2.63 1.42
C MET A 131 -8.39 1.69 2.62
N HIS A 132 -7.20 1.14 2.87
CA HIS A 132 -6.92 0.35 4.06
C HIS A 132 -7.00 1.21 5.33
N GLN A 133 -6.40 2.41 5.32
CA GLN A 133 -6.46 3.34 6.45
C GLN A 133 -7.88 3.84 6.74
N ASN A 134 -8.67 4.07 5.68
CA ASN A 134 -10.06 4.52 5.80
C ASN A 134 -11.04 3.36 6.11
N GLY A 135 -10.59 2.11 6.05
CA GLY A 135 -11.42 0.91 6.23
C GLY A 135 -12.41 0.63 5.08
N GLU A 136 -12.30 1.33 3.96
CA GLU A 136 -13.12 1.11 2.77
C GLU A 136 -12.79 -0.22 2.09
N LEU A 137 -11.49 -0.59 2.09
CA LEU A 137 -11.03 -1.83 1.48
C LEU A 137 -11.64 -3.07 2.14
N ALA A 138 -11.71 -3.09 3.48
CA ALA A 138 -12.31 -4.18 4.25
C ALA A 138 -13.78 -4.38 3.86
N LYS A 139 -14.56 -3.29 3.84
CA LYS A 139 -15.99 -3.30 3.48
C LYS A 139 -16.21 -3.85 2.07
N MET A 140 -15.39 -3.43 1.11
CA MET A 140 -15.48 -3.92 -0.26
C MET A 140 -15.17 -5.42 -0.38
N LEU A 141 -14.20 -5.91 0.38
CA LEU A 141 -13.83 -7.34 0.38
C LEU A 141 -14.88 -8.21 1.07
N GLU A 142 -15.51 -7.71 2.13
CA GLU A 142 -16.64 -8.35 2.82
C GLU A 142 -17.87 -8.46 1.90
N GLU A 143 -18.22 -7.36 1.22
CA GLU A 143 -19.36 -7.31 0.29
C GLU A 143 -19.19 -8.32 -0.85
N LYS A 144 -17.96 -8.41 -1.38
CA LYS A 144 -17.61 -9.34 -2.47
C LYS A 144 -17.30 -10.77 -1.97
N LYS A 145 -17.39 -11.03 -0.65
CA LYS A 145 -17.20 -12.36 -0.01
C LYS A 145 -15.87 -13.03 -0.36
N VAL A 146 -14.79 -12.24 -0.42
CA VAL A 146 -13.44 -12.73 -0.76
C VAL A 146 -12.55 -12.95 0.47
N LEU A 147 -13.09 -12.71 1.66
CA LEU A 147 -12.39 -12.94 2.91
C LEU A 147 -12.48 -14.40 3.35
N VAL A 148 -11.43 -14.86 4.02
CA VAL A 148 -11.40 -16.17 4.68
C VAL A 148 -12.55 -16.24 5.68
N PRO A 149 -13.44 -17.26 5.61
CA PRO A 149 -14.43 -17.46 6.64
C PRO A 149 -13.70 -17.64 7.97
N ALA A 150 -14.17 -16.98 9.03
CA ALA A 150 -13.50 -16.82 10.33
C ALA A 150 -13.12 -18.12 11.09
N GLU A 151 -13.20 -19.29 10.45
CA GLU A 151 -12.95 -20.61 11.04
C GLU A 151 -12.10 -21.55 10.14
N ALA A 152 -11.39 -21.04 9.12
CA ALA A 152 -10.51 -21.87 8.29
C ALA A 152 -9.04 -21.74 8.70
N GLU A 153 -8.60 -22.77 9.41
CA GLU A 153 -7.24 -23.18 9.77
C GLU A 153 -6.11 -22.60 8.92
N ILE A 154 -5.15 -21.96 9.61
CA ILE A 154 -3.79 -21.75 9.12
C ILE A 154 -3.19 -23.15 8.88
N PRO A 155 -2.81 -23.53 7.65
CA PRO A 155 -2.04 -24.74 7.48
C PRO A 155 -0.70 -24.51 8.18
N ALA A 156 -0.51 -25.22 9.29
CA ALA A 156 0.77 -25.36 9.97
C ALA A 156 1.81 -25.87 8.96
N GLY A 157 2.55 -24.94 8.36
CA GLY A 157 3.82 -25.21 7.71
C GLY A 157 4.87 -25.37 8.80
N ASP A 158 5.54 -26.51 8.77
CA ASP A 158 6.42 -27.10 9.77
C ASP A 158 7.44 -26.14 10.43
N THR A 159 7.65 -26.44 11.70
CA THR A 159 8.27 -25.73 12.82
C THR A 159 9.71 -25.23 12.64
N ASN A 160 9.98 -24.03 13.17
CA ASN A 160 10.98 -23.77 14.22
C ASN A 160 11.02 -22.25 14.56
N GLY A 161 10.24 -21.83 15.58
CA GLY A 161 10.46 -20.54 16.25
C GLY A 161 9.23 -19.62 16.33
N VAL A 162 8.37 -19.90 17.30
CA VAL A 162 7.51 -18.97 18.08
C VAL A 162 7.06 -17.69 17.36
N GLU A 163 5.90 -17.74 16.70
CA GLU A 163 5.25 -16.55 16.15
C GLU A 163 4.21 -16.03 17.16
N CYS A 164 4.54 -14.96 17.87
CA CYS A 164 3.59 -14.24 18.73
C CYS A 164 2.65 -13.42 17.85
N VAL A 165 1.40 -13.85 17.69
CA VAL A 165 0.39 -13.09 16.95
C VAL A 165 -0.48 -12.31 17.94
N VAL A 166 -0.52 -10.99 17.79
CA VAL A 166 -1.43 -10.11 18.54
C VAL A 166 -2.72 -9.93 17.75
N LEU A 167 -3.84 -10.38 18.32
CA LEU A 167 -5.18 -10.10 17.81
C LEU A 167 -6.03 -9.51 18.95
N ASN A 168 -6.61 -8.33 18.73
CA ASN A 168 -7.57 -7.67 19.62
C ASN A 168 -7.14 -7.65 21.11
N ASP A 169 -6.01 -7.00 21.39
CA ASP A 169 -5.43 -6.81 22.74
C ASP A 169 -5.18 -8.10 23.53
N LYS A 170 -5.08 -9.26 22.87
CA LYS A 170 -4.77 -10.55 23.50
C LYS A 170 -3.56 -11.20 22.85
N LEU A 171 -2.58 -11.51 23.69
CA LEU A 171 -1.39 -12.29 23.34
C LEU A 171 -1.75 -13.78 23.47
N ILE A 172 -1.60 -14.54 22.39
CA ILE A 172 -1.75 -16.00 22.42
C ILE A 172 -0.35 -16.58 22.29
N VAL A 173 0.07 -17.34 23.30
CA VAL A 173 1.34 -18.07 23.33
C VAL A 173 0.97 -19.53 23.57
N ASP A 174 0.91 -20.27 22.47
CA ASP A 174 0.67 -21.72 22.38
C ASP A 174 -0.76 -22.24 22.65
N SER A 175 -1.08 -23.32 21.94
CA SER A 175 -2.44 -23.86 21.71
C SER A 175 -3.17 -24.42 22.93
N ASN A 176 -2.73 -24.15 24.17
CA ASN A 176 -3.50 -24.58 25.34
C ASN A 176 -3.30 -23.80 26.65
N THR A 177 -2.83 -22.54 26.62
CA THR A 177 -2.84 -21.73 27.86
C THR A 177 -3.20 -20.28 27.60
N PHE A 178 -4.36 -19.88 28.11
CA PHE A 178 -4.88 -18.52 28.03
C PHE A 178 -4.42 -17.74 29.26
N LEU A 179 -3.35 -16.96 29.16
CA LEU A 179 -2.82 -16.16 30.27
C LEU A 179 -3.71 -14.91 30.44
N LYS A 180 -4.44 -14.82 31.57
CA LYS A 180 -5.37 -13.69 31.86
C LYS A 180 -4.80 -12.70 32.85
N THR A 181 -3.74 -13.04 33.58
CA THR A 181 -3.32 -12.28 34.76
C THR A 181 -1.80 -12.31 34.96
N LYS A 182 -1.25 -11.27 35.61
CA LYS A 182 0.19 -11.11 35.92
C LYS A 182 0.80 -12.32 36.65
N ASP A 183 -0.01 -13.06 37.41
CA ASP A 183 0.42 -14.25 38.15
C ASP A 183 0.73 -15.46 37.25
N ASP A 184 0.21 -15.50 36.02
CA ASP A 184 0.42 -16.63 35.10
C ASP A 184 1.82 -16.59 34.44
N ILE A 185 2.44 -15.41 34.38
CA ILE A 185 3.77 -15.18 33.80
C ILE A 185 4.88 -15.73 34.70
N ALA A 186 4.65 -15.73 36.02
CA ALA A 186 5.64 -16.21 37.00
C ALA A 186 5.92 -17.72 36.90
N ARG A 187 5.08 -18.48 36.19
CA ARG A 187 5.23 -19.94 35.99
C ARG A 187 6.01 -20.34 34.74
N LEU A 188 6.40 -19.40 33.87
CA LEU A 188 7.15 -19.68 32.64
C LEU A 188 8.67 -19.87 32.85
N ASN A 189 9.15 -19.91 34.10
CA ASN A 189 10.58 -19.90 34.40
C ASN A 189 11.24 -21.28 34.49
N ASP A 190 10.57 -22.39 34.12
CA ASP A 190 11.16 -23.73 34.34
C ASP A 190 11.47 -24.58 33.11
N GLU A 191 11.08 -24.23 31.88
CA GLU A 191 11.53 -25.04 30.74
C GLU A 191 11.65 -24.23 29.43
N SER A 192 12.90 -23.89 29.09
CA SER A 192 13.37 -23.55 27.74
C SER A 192 12.85 -22.28 27.05
N THR A 193 12.23 -21.33 27.75
CA THR A 193 11.87 -20.04 27.13
C THR A 193 13.08 -19.10 27.12
N THR A 194 13.49 -18.63 25.94
CA THR A 194 14.59 -17.67 25.79
C THR A 194 14.25 -16.34 26.46
N LEU A 195 15.25 -15.69 27.07
CA LEU A 195 15.15 -14.41 27.78
C LEU A 195 14.44 -13.31 26.95
N ASP A 196 14.48 -13.42 25.63
CA ASP A 196 13.90 -12.46 24.68
C ASP A 196 12.36 -12.48 24.68
N THR A 197 11.74 -13.64 24.88
CA THR A 197 10.26 -13.77 24.94
C THR A 197 9.70 -13.15 26.21
N VAL A 198 10.42 -13.32 27.34
CA VAL A 198 10.04 -12.73 28.64
C VAL A 198 10.21 -11.22 28.63
N ALA A 199 11.26 -10.71 27.98
CA ALA A 199 11.47 -9.29 27.79
C ALA A 199 10.38 -8.66 26.90
N CYS A 200 9.99 -9.35 25.82
CA CYS A 200 8.93 -8.90 24.92
C CYS A 200 7.57 -8.80 25.63
N CYS A 201 7.20 -9.84 26.41
CA CYS A 201 5.96 -9.85 27.18
C CYS A 201 5.94 -8.81 28.30
N THR A 202 7.07 -8.60 28.99
CA THR A 202 7.18 -7.62 30.08
C THR A 202 7.08 -6.18 29.55
N TRP A 203 7.69 -5.88 28.39
CA TRP A 203 7.61 -4.55 27.78
C TRP A 203 6.19 -4.22 27.29
N LEU A 204 5.49 -5.19 26.71
CA LEU A 204 4.11 -5.00 26.22
C LEU A 204 3.10 -4.75 27.36
N LEU A 205 3.31 -5.38 28.52
CA LEU A 205 2.48 -5.19 29.72
C LEU A 205 2.70 -3.84 30.41
N ILE A 206 3.86 -3.21 30.21
CA ILE A 206 4.14 -1.87 30.74
C ILE A 206 3.48 -0.78 29.87
N GLN A 207 3.21 -1.04 28.59
CA GLN A 207 2.53 -0.09 27.71
C GLN A 207 1.00 -0.18 27.74
N THR A 208 0.45 -1.33 28.15
CA THR A 208 -1.00 -1.59 28.18
C THR A 208 -1.62 -1.45 29.58
N GLY A 209 -0.83 -1.04 30.58
CA GLY A 209 -1.24 -0.80 31.96
C GLY A 209 -1.00 0.64 32.42
#